data_AF-A0A9X1LRA7-F1
#
_entry.id   AF-A0A9X1LRA7-F1
#
_cell.length_a   1.000
_cell.length_b   1.000
_cell.length_c   1.000
_cell.angle_alpha   90.00
_cell.angle_beta   90.00
_cell.angle_gamma   90.00
#
_symmetry.space_group_name_H-M   'P 1'
#
loop_
_entity.id
_entity.type
_entity.pdbx_description
1 polymer ?
#
loop_
_entity_poly.entity_id
_entity_poly.type
_entity_poly.pdbx_seq_one_letter_code
_entity_poly.pdbx_strand_id
1 'polypeptide(L)'
;MRGSSHDSERGSVAAELALALPAVALTLLLGAGALGAAAQLVAVQDAVADAARLLGRGESAAAAEAAVAASVDGARVSSHTRDEFVCVSARIDARLGRIISIPLSASSCALAGGL
;
A
#
# COMPACT_ATOMS: atom_id res chain seq x y z
N MET A 1 36.19 -8.93 -49.02
CA MET A 1 35.59 -9.27 -47.71
C MET A 1 35.26 -7.98 -46.96
N ARG A 2 34.09 -7.37 -47.20
CA ARG A 2 33.56 -6.21 -46.44
C ARG A 2 32.04 -6.39 -46.34
N GLY A 3 31.60 -6.98 -45.23
CA GLY A 3 30.18 -7.27 -44.96
C GLY A 3 29.85 -7.46 -43.48
N SER A 4 30.85 -7.58 -42.60
CA SER A 4 30.66 -7.91 -41.18
C SER A 4 30.16 -6.76 -40.31
N SER A 5 30.37 -5.49 -40.71
CA SER A 5 29.99 -4.33 -39.89
C SER A 5 28.48 -4.09 -39.87
N HIS A 6 27.80 -4.28 -41.00
CA HIS A 6 26.37 -3.98 -41.13
C HIS A 6 25.47 -4.98 -40.38
N ASP A 7 25.88 -6.25 -40.32
CA ASP A 7 25.17 -7.29 -39.55
C ASP A 7 25.44 -7.16 -38.04
N SER A 8 26.65 -6.72 -37.66
CA SER A 8 26.99 -6.44 -36.26
C SER A 8 26.19 -5.26 -35.69
N GLU A 9 26.03 -4.19 -36.47
CA GLU A 9 25.22 -3.01 -36.08
C GLU A 9 23.74 -3.39 -35.89
N ARG A 10 23.16 -4.15 -36.83
CA ARG A 10 21.76 -4.64 -36.72
C ARG A 10 21.58 -5.60 -35.55
N GLY A 11 22.57 -6.47 -35.31
CA GLY A 11 22.57 -7.38 -34.16
C GLY A 11 22.64 -6.65 -32.82
N SER A 12 23.44 -5.58 -32.72
CA SER A 12 23.55 -4.73 -31.51
C SER A 12 22.22 -4.06 -31.20
N VAL A 13 21.60 -3.41 -32.19
CA VAL A 13 20.31 -2.73 -32.00
C VAL A 13 19.21 -3.72 -31.60
N ALA A 14 19.19 -4.91 -32.20
CA ALA A 14 18.25 -5.96 -31.81
C ALA A 14 18.50 -6.47 -30.39
N ALA A 15 19.76 -6.66 -29.99
CA ALA A 15 20.13 -7.10 -28.64
C ALA A 15 19.81 -6.04 -27.57
N GLU A 16 20.06 -4.77 -27.86
CA GLU A 16 19.74 -3.64 -26.99
C GLU A 16 18.23 -3.51 -26.79
N LEU A 17 17.44 -3.59 -27.85
CA LEU A 17 15.99 -3.52 -27.75
C LEU A 17 15.42 -4.74 -27.01
N ALA A 18 15.99 -5.93 -27.23
CA ALA A 18 15.61 -7.16 -26.54
C ALA A 18 15.83 -7.08 -25.02
N LEU A 19 16.77 -6.26 -24.55
CA LEU A 19 17.02 -6.01 -23.13
C LEU A 19 16.26 -4.77 -22.61
N ALA A 20 16.14 -3.72 -23.42
CA ALA A 20 15.50 -2.47 -23.05
C ALA A 20 13.99 -2.65 -22.83
N LEU A 21 13.29 -3.39 -23.71
CA LEU A 21 11.85 -3.57 -23.58
C LEU A 21 11.46 -4.31 -22.28
N PRO A 22 12.08 -5.44 -21.90
CA PRO A 22 11.82 -6.06 -20.60
C PRO A 22 12.17 -5.14 -19.43
N ALA A 23 13.27 -4.39 -19.49
CA ALA A 23 13.67 -3.48 -18.42
C ALA A 23 12.63 -2.35 -18.21
N VAL A 24 12.14 -1.75 -19.30
CA VAL A 24 11.07 -0.75 -19.23
C VAL A 24 9.78 -1.36 -18.69
N ALA A 25 9.39 -2.54 -19.18
CA ALA A 25 8.20 -3.24 -18.69
C ALA A 25 8.30 -3.53 -17.19
N LEU A 26 9.43 -4.05 -16.72
CA LEU A 26 9.69 -4.29 -15.29
C LEU A 26 9.61 -2.98 -14.49
N THR A 27 10.19 -1.90 -14.99
CA THR A 27 10.16 -0.59 -14.33
C THR A 27 8.73 -0.08 -14.17
N LEU A 28 7.90 -0.18 -15.21
CA LEU A 28 6.50 0.22 -15.17
C LEU A 28 5.69 -0.64 -14.20
N LEU A 29 5.92 -1.96 -14.20
CA LEU A 29 5.25 -2.89 -13.28
C LEU A 29 5.61 -2.59 -11.82
N LEU A 30 6.88 -2.33 -11.53
CA LEU A 30 7.35 -1.94 -10.19
C LEU A 30 6.75 -0.58 -9.77
N GLY A 31 6.74 0.40 -10.68
CA GLY A 31 6.15 1.71 -10.42
C GLY A 31 4.65 1.63 -10.13
N ALA A 32 3.89 0.90 -10.95
CA ALA A 32 2.46 0.67 -10.73
C ALA A 32 2.19 -0.09 -9.42
N GLY A 33 3.00 -1.11 -9.11
CA GLY A 33 2.91 -1.84 -7.85
C GLY A 33 3.18 -0.95 -6.63
N ALA A 34 4.20 -0.09 -6.69
CA ALA A 34 4.52 0.86 -5.63
C ALA A 34 3.39 1.88 -5.42
N LEU A 35 2.83 2.44 -6.50
CA LEU A 35 1.69 3.36 -6.43
C LEU A 35 0.44 2.69 -5.84
N GLY A 36 0.15 1.44 -6.24
CA GLY A 36 -0.95 0.66 -5.68
C GLY A 36 -0.78 0.41 -4.18
N ALA A 37 0.43 0.05 -3.74
CA ALA A 37 0.73 -0.14 -2.31
C ALA A 37 0.61 1.19 -1.52
N ALA A 38 1.07 2.30 -2.09
CA ALA A 38 0.93 3.61 -1.48
C ALA A 38 -0.53 4.03 -1.33
N ALA A 39 -1.37 3.80 -2.35
CA ALA A 39 -2.80 4.07 -2.28
C ALA A 39 -3.48 3.23 -1.19
N GLN A 40 -3.13 1.95 -1.06
CA GLN A 40 -3.64 1.11 0.02
C GLN A 40 -3.21 1.61 1.40
N LEU A 41 -1.94 2.02 1.57
CA LEU A 41 -1.46 2.61 2.82
C LEU A 41 -2.26 3.86 3.19
N VAL A 42 -2.53 4.75 2.23
CA VAL A 42 -3.33 5.96 2.45
C VAL A 42 -4.75 5.60 2.88
N ALA A 43 -5.39 4.63 2.22
CA ALA A 43 -6.75 4.18 2.58
C ALA A 43 -6.81 3.60 4.00
N VAL A 44 -5.82 2.78 4.39
CA VAL A 44 -5.75 2.23 5.76
C VAL A 44 -5.49 3.35 6.78
N GLN A 45 -4.63 4.32 6.45
CA GLN A 45 -4.34 5.46 7.32
C GLN A 45 -5.58 6.33 7.58
N ASP A 46 -6.35 6.62 6.53
CA ASP A 46 -7.59 7.38 6.65
C ASP A 46 -8.63 6.63 7.50
N ALA A 47 -8.78 5.33 7.26
CA ALA A 47 -9.67 4.47 8.02
C ALA A 47 -9.33 4.43 9.52
N VAL A 48 -8.05 4.30 9.90
CA VAL A 48 -7.66 4.32 11.32
C VAL A 48 -7.80 5.70 11.95
N ALA A 49 -7.63 6.78 11.17
CA ALA A 49 -7.83 8.14 11.65
C ALA A 49 -9.31 8.39 11.98
N ASP A 50 -10.22 7.94 11.12
CA ASP A 50 -11.66 8.04 11.36
C ASP A 50 -12.13 7.17 12.51
N ALA A 51 -11.60 5.94 12.61
CA ALA A 51 -11.84 5.08 13.76
C ALA A 51 -11.35 5.72 15.08
N ALA A 52 -10.17 6.33 15.08
CA ALA A 52 -9.65 7.04 16.26
C ALA A 52 -10.56 8.22 16.64
N ARG A 53 -11.03 9.01 15.66
CA ARG A 53 -11.98 10.12 15.91
C ARG A 53 -13.33 9.64 16.41
N LEU A 54 -13.84 8.50 15.93
CA LEU A 54 -15.07 7.89 16.43
C LEU A 54 -14.92 7.51 17.90
N LEU A 55 -13.88 6.74 18.23
CA LEU A 55 -13.59 6.36 19.61
C LEU A 55 -13.33 7.59 20.50
N GLY A 56 -12.67 8.62 19.96
CA GLY A 56 -12.42 9.87 20.67
C GLY A 56 -13.71 10.63 21.02
N ARG A 57 -14.79 10.41 20.28
CA ARG A 57 -16.14 10.94 20.60
C ARG A 57 -16.93 10.05 21.57
N GLY A 58 -16.35 8.93 22.03
CA GLY A 58 -17.03 7.96 22.88
C GLY A 58 -17.89 6.94 22.14
N GLU A 59 -17.75 6.83 20.81
CA GLU A 59 -18.43 5.77 20.06
C GLU A 59 -17.89 4.38 20.42
N SER A 60 -18.70 3.35 20.15
CA SER A 60 -18.32 1.97 20.46
C SER A 60 -17.17 1.43 19.59
N ALA A 61 -16.42 0.47 20.13
CA ALA A 61 -15.40 -0.27 19.37
C ALA A 61 -15.96 -0.91 18.09
N ALA A 62 -17.19 -1.43 18.14
CA ALA A 62 -17.85 -2.02 16.98
C ALA A 62 -18.11 -0.99 15.86
N ALA A 63 -18.46 0.25 16.20
CA ALA A 63 -18.64 1.33 15.22
C ALA A 63 -17.30 1.71 14.56
N ALA A 64 -16.22 1.76 15.35
CA ALA A 64 -14.88 2.02 14.84
C ALA A 64 -14.38 0.88 13.92
N GLU A 65 -14.61 -0.39 14.29
CA GLU A 65 -14.29 -1.55 13.45
C GLU A 65 -15.09 -1.55 12.15
N ALA A 66 -16.39 -1.23 12.20
CA ALA A 66 -17.23 -1.13 11.02
C ALA A 66 -16.75 -0.01 10.06
N ALA A 67 -16.29 1.12 10.61
CA ALA A 67 -15.71 2.20 9.81
C ALA A 67 -14.46 1.74 9.05
N VAL A 68 -13.56 0.99 9.71
CA VAL A 68 -12.38 0.44 9.02
C VAL A 68 -12.76 -0.61 7.99
N ALA A 69 -13.69 -1.50 8.32
CA ALA A 69 -14.15 -2.56 7.41
C ALA A 69 -14.86 -2.01 6.16
N ALA A 70 -15.50 -0.84 6.25
CA ALA A 70 -16.12 -0.17 5.11
C ALA A 70 -15.08 0.38 4.10
N SER A 71 -13.87 0.70 4.57
CA SER A 71 -12.80 1.27 3.75
C SER A 71 -11.78 0.22 3.29
N VAL A 72 -11.53 -0.80 4.12
CA VAL A 72 -10.48 -1.79 3.86
C VAL A 72 -10.90 -3.20 4.28
N ASP A 73 -10.99 -4.08 3.29
CA ASP A 73 -11.33 -5.49 3.50
C ASP A 73 -10.22 -6.25 4.24
N GLY A 74 -10.63 -7.14 5.15
CA GLY A 74 -9.72 -8.06 5.84
C GLY A 74 -8.75 -7.38 6.82
N ALA A 75 -8.99 -6.11 7.18
CA ALA A 75 -8.19 -5.41 8.16
C ALA A 75 -8.37 -5.99 9.57
N ARG A 76 -7.25 -6.28 10.23
CA ARG A 76 -7.21 -6.58 11.67
C ARG A 76 -7.03 -5.28 12.43
N VAL A 77 -8.03 -4.90 13.20
CA VAL A 77 -8.08 -3.64 13.96
C VAL A 77 -7.77 -3.90 15.44
N SER A 78 -7.09 -2.94 16.06
CA SER A 78 -6.85 -2.92 17.51
C SER A 78 -6.88 -1.48 17.97
N SER A 79 -7.45 -1.22 19.15
CA SER A 79 -7.46 0.09 19.78
C SER A 79 -6.86 0.01 21.18
N HIS A 80 -6.21 1.08 21.61
CA HIS A 80 -5.70 1.24 22.96
C HIS A 80 -5.78 2.70 23.38
N THR A 81 -6.07 2.93 24.65
CA THR A 81 -6.01 4.25 25.25
C THR A 81 -4.59 4.51 25.76
N ARG A 82 -4.07 5.70 25.47
CA ARG A 82 -2.78 6.19 25.93
C ARG A 82 -2.97 7.62 26.45
N ASP A 83 -2.96 7.76 27.77
CA ASP A 83 -3.20 9.03 28.45
C ASP A 83 -4.53 9.66 28.00
N GLU A 84 -4.52 10.87 27.44
CA GLU A 84 -5.70 11.53 26.90
C GLU A 84 -6.03 11.15 25.44
N PHE A 85 -5.33 10.19 24.84
CA PHE A 85 -5.53 9.77 23.46
C PHE A 85 -6.10 8.35 23.36
N VAL A 86 -6.93 8.14 22.34
CA VAL A 86 -7.29 6.80 21.87
C VAL A 86 -6.61 6.55 20.53
N CYS A 87 -5.78 5.52 20.50
CA CYS A 87 -4.99 5.13 19.35
C CYS A 87 -5.60 3.88 18.70
N VAL A 88 -5.79 3.92 17.39
CA VAL A 88 -6.26 2.80 16.59
C VAL A 88 -5.14 2.37 15.66
N SER A 89 -4.95 1.06 15.55
CA SER A 89 -4.00 0.44 14.64
C SER A 89 -4.69 -0.61 13.80
N ALA A 90 -4.45 -0.61 12.50
CA ALA A 90 -4.93 -1.61 11.57
C ALA A 90 -3.76 -2.30 10.86
N ARG A 91 -3.94 -3.59 10.59
CA ARG A 91 -3.02 -4.40 9.77
C ARG A 91 -3.77 -5.10 8.66
N ILE A 92 -3.24 -5.01 7.45
CA ILE A 92 -3.76 -5.69 6.26
C ILE A 92 -2.64 -6.46 5.58
N ASP A 93 -3.03 -7.49 4.82
CA ASP A 93 -2.12 -8.24 3.98
C ASP A 93 -2.34 -7.82 2.53
N ALA A 94 -1.56 -6.84 2.07
CA ALA A 94 -1.64 -6.33 0.71
C ALA A 94 -1.10 -7.35 -0.29
N ARG A 95 -1.90 -7.68 -1.31
CA ARG A 95 -1.53 -8.66 -2.33
C ARG A 95 -1.05 -7.96 -3.60
N LEU A 96 0.19 -8.26 -4.00
CA LEU A 96 0.72 -7.91 -5.32
C LEU A 96 0.60 -9.15 -6.22
N GLY A 97 -0.43 -9.14 -7.08
CA GLY A 97 -0.79 -10.31 -7.87
C GLY A 97 -1.19 -11.50 -7.00
N ARG A 98 -0.81 -12.72 -7.40
CA ARG A 98 -1.16 -13.96 -6.68
C ARG A 98 -0.04 -14.51 -5.79
N ILE A 99 1.16 -13.97 -5.89
CA ILE A 99 2.38 -14.60 -5.36
C ILE A 99 2.94 -13.82 -4.16
N ILE A 100 2.79 -12.50 -4.15
CA ILE A 100 3.41 -11.63 -3.16
C ILE A 100 2.34 -11.10 -2.21
N SER A 101 2.56 -11.29 -0.90
CA SER A 101 1.76 -10.72 0.17
C SER A 101 2.67 -9.88 1.06
N ILE A 102 2.32 -8.60 1.24
CA ILE A 102 3.10 -7.64 2.01
C ILE A 102 2.22 -7.17 3.18
N PRO A 103 2.65 -7.38 4.44
CA PRO A 103 1.92 -6.85 5.58
C PRO A 103 2.05 -5.33 5.61
N LEU A 104 0.93 -4.62 5.60
CA LEU A 104 0.88 -3.18 5.81
C LEU A 104 0.23 -2.88 7.15
N SER A 105 0.79 -1.92 7.88
CA SER A 105 0.25 -1.48 9.16
C SER A 105 0.18 0.04 9.18
N ALA A 106 -0.93 0.54 9.72
CA ALA A 106 -1.16 1.97 9.94
C ALA A 106 -1.67 2.18 11.37
N SER A 107 -1.39 3.35 11.92
CA SER A 107 -1.85 3.74 13.25
C SER A 107 -2.13 5.23 13.29
N SER A 108 -3.21 5.62 13.96
CA SER A 108 -3.57 7.01 14.22
C SER A 108 -4.13 7.16 15.63
N CYS A 109 -3.93 8.32 16.23
CA CYS A 109 -4.43 8.65 17.56
C CYS A 109 -5.29 9.90 17.49
N ALA A 110 -6.38 9.92 18.25
CA ALA A 110 -7.22 11.08 18.45
C ALA A 110 -7.34 11.37 19.94
N LEU A 111 -7.52 12.63 20.30
CA LEU A 111 -7.81 13.02 21.66
C LEU A 111 -9.16 12.40 22.08
N ALA A 112 -9.20 11.76 23.25
CA ALA A 112 -10.42 11.37 23.91
C ALA A 112 -11.12 12.67 24.36
N GLY A 113 -12.19 13.03 23.66
CA GLY A 113 -12.92 14.27 23.85
C GLY A 113 -13.69 14.27 25.17
N GLY A 114 -12.98 14.54 26.27
CA GLY A 114 -13.51 14.86 27.58
C GLY A 114 -14.10 13.67 28.34
N LEU A 115 -13.23 12.86 28.95
CA LEU A 115 -13.59 12.07 30.13
C LEU A 115 -13.44 12.94 31.39
#